data_AF-A0A410MJC4-F1
#
_entry.id   AF-A0A410MJC4-F1
#
_cell.length_a   1.000
_cell.length_b   1.000
_cell.length_c   1.000
_cell.angle_alpha   90.00
_cell.angle_beta   90.00
_cell.angle_gamma   90.00
#
_symmetry.space_group_name_H-M   'P 1'
#
loop_
_entity.id
_entity.type
_entity.pdbx_description
1 polymer ?
#
loop_
_entity_poly.entity_id
_entity_poly.type
_entity_poly.pdbx_seq_one_letter_code
_entity_poly.pdbx_strand_id
1 'polypeptide(L)'
;MFRSFIVIFLCIVIAGVSFIIWNTNSTGEKLDLEKSSGDLEKDIESLEALEKNLNSVSSDEEGHEHNSEGFGPMEKYQDRDGTIKFFFGSIMMENTDIFIQSFKTEVISNALFAKSNPDKDKVALDLINKISRKGNLKDISIKKGKAPLRVSSDEYSITLWYKDGKRAEIPLSFSSYSSTHHPDSGSVYVIETSPLEIIKNIEGSLK
;
A
#
# COMPACT_ATOMS: atom_id res chain seq x y z
N MET A 1 -9.25 -4.97 -56.28
CA MET A 1 -9.58 -3.98 -55.24
C MET A 1 -10.10 -4.61 -53.94
N PHE A 2 -11.09 -5.53 -53.98
CA PHE A 2 -11.67 -6.13 -52.76
C PHE A 2 -10.67 -6.82 -51.82
N ARG A 3 -9.67 -7.53 -52.35
CA ARG A 3 -8.65 -8.22 -51.54
C ARG A 3 -7.78 -7.26 -50.72
N SER A 4 -7.48 -6.07 -51.24
CA SER A 4 -6.65 -5.07 -50.55
C SER A 4 -7.41 -4.40 -49.39
N PHE A 5 -8.72 -4.19 -49.54
CA PHE A 5 -9.56 -3.65 -48.46
C PHE A 5 -9.70 -4.62 -47.28
N ILE A 6 -9.83 -5.92 -47.56
CA ILE A 6 -9.93 -6.95 -46.51
C ILE A 6 -8.64 -7.01 -45.68
N VAL A 7 -7.47 -6.91 -46.33
CA VAL A 7 -6.17 -6.95 -45.63
C VAL A 7 -5.98 -5.72 -44.73
N ILE A 8 -6.31 -4.51 -45.21
CA ILE A 8 -6.20 -3.28 -44.42
C ILE A 8 -7.13 -3.33 -43.20
N PHE A 9 -8.38 -3.77 -43.39
CA PHE A 9 -9.34 -3.90 -42.30
C PHE A 9 -8.85 -4.90 -41.24
N LEU A 10 -8.29 -6.04 -41.66
CA LEU A 10 -7.75 -7.05 -40.75
C LEU A 10 -6.56 -6.51 -39.92
N CYS A 11 -5.68 -5.73 -40.54
CA CYS A 11 -4.56 -5.07 -39.84
C CYS A 11 -5.05 -4.07 -38.79
N ILE A 12 -6.09 -3.29 -39.07
CA ILE A 12 -6.67 -2.33 -38.12
C ILE A 12 -7.30 -3.07 -36.93
N VAL A 13 -8.03 -4.16 -37.18
CA VAL A 13 -8.63 -4.98 -36.12
C VAL A 13 -7.54 -5.62 -35.25
N ILE A 14 -6.49 -6.19 -35.85
CA ILE A 14 -5.37 -6.77 -35.10
C ILE A 14 -4.67 -5.69 -34.27
N ALA A 15 -4.36 -4.52 -34.84
CA ALA A 15 -3.75 -3.42 -34.12
C ALA A 15 -4.63 -2.93 -32.94
N GLY A 16 -5.94 -2.84 -33.16
CA GLY A 16 -6.91 -2.47 -32.12
C GLY A 16 -6.97 -3.49 -30.98
N VAL A 17 -7.03 -4.78 -31.31
CA VAL A 17 -7.03 -5.87 -30.32
C VAL A 17 -5.71 -5.91 -29.57
N SER A 18 -4.56 -5.76 -30.25
CA SER A 18 -3.25 -5.67 -29.61
C SER A 18 -3.14 -4.46 -28.68
N PHE A 19 -3.69 -3.31 -29.06
CA PHE A 19 -3.72 -2.12 -28.22
C PHE A 19 -4.57 -2.33 -26.95
N ILE A 20 -5.75 -2.95 -27.08
CA ILE A 20 -6.62 -3.28 -25.95
C ILE A 20 -5.92 -4.28 -25.01
N ILE A 21 -5.34 -5.36 -25.54
CA ILE A 21 -4.62 -6.36 -24.74
C ILE A 21 -3.41 -5.73 -24.03
N TRP A 22 -2.66 -4.88 -24.72
CA TRP A 22 -1.50 -4.20 -24.13
C TRP A 22 -1.90 -3.25 -23.01
N ASN A 23 -2.98 -2.49 -23.19
CA ASN A 23 -3.51 -1.60 -22.17
C ASN A 23 -3.97 -2.41 -20.94
N THR A 24 -4.80 -3.44 -21.14
CA THR A 24 -5.35 -4.27 -20.06
C THR A 24 -4.29 -5.07 -19.31
N ASN A 25 -3.26 -5.62 -19.97
CA ASN A 25 -2.20 -6.38 -19.30
C ASN A 25 -1.11 -5.51 -18.67
N SER A 26 -1.03 -4.22 -19.03
CA SER A 26 -0.04 -3.29 -18.47
C SER A 26 -0.57 -2.53 -17.25
N THR A 27 -1.87 -2.35 -17.12
CA THR A 27 -2.47 -1.71 -15.95
C THR A 27 -2.90 -2.78 -14.96
N GLY A 28 -2.15 -2.94 -13.86
CA GLY A 28 -2.57 -3.74 -12.72
C GLY A 28 -3.90 -3.25 -12.13
N GLU A 29 -4.36 -3.88 -11.04
CA GLU A 29 -5.57 -3.43 -10.34
C GLU A 29 -5.36 -2.01 -9.84
N LYS A 30 -6.18 -1.08 -10.32
CA LYS A 30 -6.06 0.33 -10.00
C LYS A 30 -6.64 0.59 -8.62
N LEU A 31 -5.87 1.25 -7.75
CA LEU A 31 -6.33 1.60 -6.41
C LEU A 31 -6.59 3.11 -6.33
N ASP A 32 -7.84 3.47 -6.08
CA ASP A 32 -8.23 4.86 -5.81
C ASP A 32 -7.67 5.29 -4.45
N LEU A 33 -6.61 6.10 -4.49
CA LEU A 33 -5.91 6.58 -3.30
C LEU A 33 -6.74 7.57 -2.48
N GLU A 34 -7.54 8.40 -3.12
CA GLU A 34 -8.38 9.39 -2.44
C GLU A 34 -9.46 8.69 -1.64
N LYS A 35 -10.12 7.70 -2.26
CA LYS A 35 -11.07 6.83 -1.55
C LYS A 35 -10.38 6.04 -0.44
N SER A 36 -9.22 5.44 -0.71
CA SER A 36 -8.50 4.63 0.28
C SER A 36 -8.06 5.45 1.51
N SER A 37 -7.60 6.68 1.28
CA SER A 37 -7.25 7.63 2.34
C SER A 37 -8.47 8.03 3.16
N GLY A 38 -9.59 8.37 2.51
CA GLY A 38 -10.81 8.77 3.22
C GLY A 38 -11.50 7.60 3.96
N ASP A 39 -11.38 6.38 3.45
CA ASP A 39 -11.84 5.17 4.15
C ASP A 39 -10.97 4.91 5.40
N LEU A 40 -9.64 5.04 5.26
CA LEU A 40 -8.70 4.87 6.37
C LEU A 40 -8.89 5.91 7.48
N GLU A 41 -9.07 7.19 7.11
CA GLU A 41 -9.33 8.28 8.05
C GLU A 41 -10.58 8.00 8.91
N LYS A 42 -11.69 7.58 8.27
CA LYS A 42 -12.92 7.22 8.98
C LYS A 42 -12.74 6.03 9.92
N ASP A 43 -11.95 5.04 9.52
CA ASP A 43 -11.70 3.89 10.38
C ASP A 43 -10.92 4.29 11.63
N ILE A 44 -9.90 5.14 11.49
CA ILE A 44 -9.12 5.67 12.60
C ILE A 44 -10.02 6.47 13.54
N GLU A 45 -10.83 7.39 13.02
CA GLU A 45 -11.78 8.17 13.81
C GLU A 45 -12.76 7.27 14.59
N SER A 46 -13.22 6.18 13.96
CA SER A 46 -14.13 5.23 14.60
C SER A 46 -13.46 4.48 15.76
N LEU A 47 -12.19 4.13 15.61
CA LEU A 47 -11.42 3.45 16.65
C LEU A 47 -11.10 4.39 17.81
N GLU A 48 -10.68 5.62 17.53
CA GLU A 48 -10.44 6.64 18.56
C GLU A 48 -11.72 6.94 19.36
N ALA A 49 -12.87 7.00 18.68
CA ALA A 49 -14.16 7.19 19.34
C ALA A 49 -14.53 6.00 20.25
N LEU A 50 -14.23 4.76 19.83
CA LEU A 50 -14.43 3.56 20.65
C LEU A 50 -13.52 3.55 21.87
N GLU A 51 -12.22 3.84 21.69
CA GLU A 51 -11.25 3.91 22.80
C GLU A 51 -11.64 4.98 23.82
N LYS A 52 -12.07 6.15 23.37
CA LYS A 52 -12.54 7.23 24.25
C LYS A 52 -13.76 6.81 25.06
N ASN A 53 -14.71 6.12 24.44
CA ASN A 53 -15.90 5.61 25.13
C ASN A 53 -15.52 4.55 26.17
N LEU A 54 -14.64 3.60 25.83
CA LEU A 54 -14.15 2.57 26.77
C LEU A 54 -13.39 3.18 27.95
N ASN A 55 -12.50 4.14 27.69
CA ASN A 55 -11.76 4.83 28.75
C ASN A 55 -12.67 5.67 29.67
N SER A 56 -13.79 6.18 29.16
CA SER A 56 -14.78 6.89 29.97
C SER A 56 -15.68 5.99 30.82
N VAL A 57 -15.83 4.72 30.44
CA VAL A 57 -16.61 3.70 31.18
C VAL A 57 -15.75 2.97 32.22
N SER A 58 -14.43 2.89 32.01
CA SER A 58 -13.49 2.15 32.88
C SER A 58 -13.23 2.80 34.26
N SER A 59 -13.94 3.88 34.60
CA SER A 59 -13.80 4.56 35.91
C SER A 59 -14.82 4.10 36.95
N ASP A 60 -15.85 3.33 36.56
CA ASP A 60 -16.87 2.80 37.47
C ASP A 60 -17.13 1.30 37.18
N GLU A 61 -16.74 0.46 38.13
CA GLU A 61 -17.23 -0.91 38.41
C GLU A 61 -16.85 -2.11 37.50
N GLU A 62 -16.24 -3.09 38.18
CA GLU A 62 -16.35 -4.56 38.00
C GLU A 62 -16.18 -5.20 36.61
N GLY A 63 -14.98 -5.73 36.37
CA GLY A 63 -14.78 -7.18 36.23
C GLY A 63 -15.66 -7.96 35.25
N HIS A 64 -15.91 -7.45 34.05
CA HIS A 64 -16.48 -8.24 32.98
C HIS A 64 -15.43 -8.60 31.92
N GLU A 65 -15.24 -9.91 31.77
CA GLU A 65 -14.51 -10.58 30.72
C GLU A 65 -15.08 -10.15 29.36
N HIS A 66 -14.51 -9.10 28.78
CA HIS A 66 -14.89 -8.64 27.45
C HIS A 66 -14.35 -9.63 26.42
N ASN A 67 -15.25 -10.46 25.88
CA ASN A 67 -15.06 -11.07 24.58
C ASN A 67 -14.74 -9.96 23.57
N SER A 68 -13.46 -9.81 23.22
CA SER A 68 -12.99 -8.90 22.18
C SER A 68 -13.37 -9.46 20.80
N GLU A 69 -14.66 -9.50 20.49
CA GLU A 69 -15.14 -9.54 19.11
C GLU A 69 -14.91 -8.13 18.50
N GLY A 70 -13.66 -7.75 18.31
CA GLY A 70 -13.27 -6.35 18.10
C GLY A 70 -12.06 -6.16 17.20
N PHE A 71 -11.89 -6.98 16.17
CA PHE A 71 -10.93 -6.66 15.09
C PHE A 71 -11.48 -5.68 14.06
N GLY A 72 -12.76 -5.28 14.18
CA GLY A 72 -13.33 -4.06 13.61
C GLY A 72 -12.86 -3.68 12.18
N PRO A 73 -12.64 -2.38 11.90
CA PRO A 73 -12.21 -1.89 10.60
C PRO A 73 -10.80 -2.32 10.18
N MET A 74 -9.94 -2.78 11.11
CA MET A 74 -8.53 -3.08 10.82
C MET A 74 -8.33 -4.46 10.19
N GLU A 75 -9.29 -5.36 10.32
CA GLU A 75 -9.25 -6.67 9.68
C GLU A 75 -9.09 -6.57 8.15
N LYS A 76 -9.69 -5.53 7.54
CA LYS A 76 -9.59 -5.29 6.08
C LYS A 76 -8.19 -4.84 5.62
N TYR A 77 -7.30 -4.49 6.55
CA TYR A 77 -5.92 -4.13 6.29
C TYR A 77 -4.93 -5.27 6.59
N GLN A 78 -5.43 -6.41 7.06
CA GLN A 78 -4.57 -7.52 7.43
C GLN A 78 -3.97 -8.21 6.21
N ASP A 79 -4.69 -8.33 5.08
CA ASP A 79 -4.14 -8.91 3.86
C ASP A 79 -3.14 -7.97 3.14
N ARG A 80 -2.46 -8.48 2.11
CA ARG A 80 -1.42 -7.71 1.38
C ARG A 80 -1.98 -6.48 0.65
N ASP A 81 -3.16 -6.60 0.02
CA ASP A 81 -3.78 -5.49 -0.70
C ASP A 81 -4.24 -4.42 0.31
N GLY A 82 -4.75 -4.85 1.46
CA GLY A 82 -5.04 -4.06 2.64
C GLY A 82 -3.80 -3.34 3.16
N THR A 83 -2.69 -4.04 3.35
CA THR A 83 -1.42 -3.45 3.80
C THR A 83 -0.95 -2.36 2.82
N ILE A 84 -1.08 -2.60 1.50
CA ILE A 84 -0.76 -1.59 0.48
C ILE A 84 -1.69 -0.38 0.60
N LYS A 85 -3.00 -0.59 0.77
CA LYS A 85 -3.98 0.50 1.00
C LYS A 85 -3.67 1.30 2.24
N PHE A 86 -3.34 0.63 3.34
CA PHE A 86 -2.98 1.24 4.62
C PHE A 86 -1.72 2.11 4.46
N PHE A 87 -0.68 1.55 3.83
CA PHE A 87 0.56 2.24 3.55
C PHE A 87 0.36 3.49 2.68
N PHE A 88 -0.27 3.36 1.50
CA PHE A 88 -0.45 4.52 0.63
C PHE A 88 -1.49 5.50 1.15
N GLY A 89 -2.50 5.04 1.90
CA GLY A 89 -3.42 5.91 2.64
C GLY A 89 -2.67 6.79 3.63
N SER A 90 -1.77 6.22 4.43
CA SER A 90 -0.94 6.98 5.37
C SER A 90 -0.08 8.05 4.68
N ILE A 91 0.45 7.76 3.49
CA ILE A 91 1.22 8.71 2.67
C ILE A 91 0.34 9.86 2.21
N MET A 92 -0.90 9.58 1.80
CA MET A 92 -1.84 10.60 1.34
C MET A 92 -2.33 11.50 2.48
N MET A 93 -2.48 10.93 3.68
CA MET A 93 -2.82 11.66 4.91
C MET A 93 -1.62 12.39 5.53
N GLU A 94 -0.40 12.16 5.04
CA GLU A 94 0.85 12.59 5.66
C GLU A 94 1.00 12.18 7.13
N ASN A 95 0.35 11.08 7.54
CA ASN A 95 0.35 10.59 8.92
C ASN A 95 1.59 9.70 9.16
N THR A 96 2.55 10.21 9.95
CA THR A 96 3.84 9.55 10.19
C THR A 96 3.73 8.27 11.02
N ASP A 97 2.80 8.22 11.97
CA ASP A 97 2.68 7.07 12.89
C ASP A 97 2.17 5.84 12.15
N ILE A 98 1.12 6.04 11.35
CA ILE A 98 0.51 5.00 10.52
C ILE A 98 1.47 4.55 9.41
N PHE A 99 2.20 5.52 8.83
CA PHE A 99 3.27 5.22 7.89
C PHE A 99 4.32 4.29 8.51
N ILE A 100 4.77 4.57 9.73
CA ILE A 100 5.77 3.74 10.43
C ILE A 100 5.22 2.34 10.71
N GLN A 101 3.95 2.23 11.14
CA GLN A 101 3.29 0.95 11.45
C GLN A 101 3.14 0.03 10.23
N SER A 102 3.18 0.58 9.01
CA SER A 102 3.04 -0.21 7.78
C SER A 102 4.25 -1.13 7.50
N PHE A 103 5.38 -0.91 8.18
CA PHE A 103 6.64 -1.59 7.93
C PHE A 103 7.00 -2.57 9.04
N LYS A 104 7.81 -3.56 8.67
CA LYS A 104 8.55 -4.37 9.63
C LYS A 104 9.45 -3.50 10.50
N THR A 105 9.40 -3.72 11.82
CA THR A 105 10.07 -2.88 12.83
C THR A 105 11.55 -2.63 12.54
N GLU A 106 12.30 -3.69 12.20
CA GLU A 106 13.73 -3.55 11.92
C GLU A 106 13.98 -2.72 10.65
N VAL A 107 13.12 -2.85 9.65
CA VAL A 107 13.23 -2.19 8.35
C VAL A 107 13.00 -0.69 8.50
N ILE A 108 11.93 -0.29 9.18
CA ILE A 108 11.63 1.14 9.38
C ILE A 108 12.59 1.79 10.36
N SER A 109 12.99 1.09 11.43
CA SER A 109 14.01 1.58 12.37
C SER A 109 15.30 1.94 11.63
N ASN A 110 15.82 1.04 10.80
CA ASN A 110 17.03 1.31 10.01
C ASN A 110 16.86 2.54 9.10
N ALA A 111 15.69 2.75 8.50
CA ALA A 111 15.44 3.92 7.65
C ALA A 111 15.36 5.23 8.47
N LEU A 112 14.72 5.23 9.64
CA LEU A 112 14.59 6.39 10.51
C LEU A 112 15.94 6.80 11.15
N PHE A 113 16.83 5.84 11.40
CA PHE A 113 18.16 6.08 11.97
C PHE A 113 19.27 6.27 10.93
N ALA A 114 18.99 6.07 9.64
CA ALA A 114 19.95 6.36 8.57
C ALA A 114 20.36 7.84 8.49
N LYS A 115 19.53 8.74 9.03
CA LYS A 115 19.84 10.17 9.15
C LYS A 115 20.17 10.54 10.59
N SER A 116 21.17 11.41 10.75
CA SER A 116 21.57 12.01 12.03
C SER A 116 20.60 13.12 12.52
N ASN A 117 19.30 12.95 12.26
CA ASN A 117 18.27 13.81 12.81
C ASN A 117 17.69 13.15 14.08
N PRO A 118 17.71 13.82 15.24
CA PRO A 118 17.12 13.28 16.46
C PRO A 118 15.60 13.17 16.39
N ASP A 119 14.95 14.02 15.58
CA ASP A 119 13.50 14.05 15.41
C ASP A 119 13.08 13.03 14.33
N LYS A 120 12.53 11.89 14.77
CA LYS A 120 12.17 10.77 13.88
C LYS A 120 10.89 11.01 13.10
N ASP A 121 9.98 11.81 13.62
CA ASP A 121 8.75 12.20 12.93
C ASP A 121 9.10 13.05 11.71
N LYS A 122 10.06 13.99 11.86
CA LYS A 122 10.60 14.73 10.71
C LYS A 122 11.27 13.84 9.67
N VAL A 123 11.94 12.76 10.09
CA VAL A 123 12.54 11.81 9.15
C VAL A 123 11.46 11.01 8.42
N ALA A 124 10.44 10.51 9.13
CA ALA A 124 9.30 9.83 8.55
C ALA A 124 8.57 10.73 7.53
N LEU A 125 8.31 11.99 7.90
CA LEU A 125 7.69 12.97 7.01
C LEU A 125 8.55 13.25 5.77
N ASP A 126 9.88 13.29 5.88
CA ASP A 126 10.79 13.39 4.72
C ASP A 126 10.70 12.17 3.81
N LEU A 127 10.56 10.96 4.37
CA LEU A 127 10.36 9.74 3.59
C LEU A 127 9.01 9.77 2.85
N ILE A 128 7.92 10.10 3.54
CA ILE A 128 6.60 10.30 2.96
C ILE A 128 6.67 11.30 1.80
N ASN A 129 7.30 12.46 2.02
CA ASN A 129 7.43 13.50 1.01
C ASN A 129 8.24 13.07 -0.22
N LYS A 130 9.25 12.23 -0.04
CA LYS A 130 10.02 11.71 -1.17
C LYS A 130 9.23 10.69 -1.98
N ILE A 131 8.51 9.79 -1.32
CA ILE A 131 7.67 8.80 -1.98
C ILE A 131 6.51 9.49 -2.72
N SER A 132 5.82 10.42 -2.05
CA SER A 132 4.71 11.18 -2.62
C SER A 132 5.15 12.27 -3.59
N ARG A 133 6.46 12.55 -3.68
CA ARG A 133 7.04 13.70 -4.39
C ARG A 133 6.37 15.02 -3.97
N LYS A 134 6.20 15.22 -2.66
CA LYS A 134 5.53 16.35 -2.00
C LYS A 134 4.05 16.47 -2.40
N GLY A 135 3.29 15.40 -2.19
CA GLY A 135 1.85 15.36 -2.47
C GLY A 135 1.49 15.30 -3.96
N ASN A 136 2.45 14.94 -4.82
CA ASN A 136 2.24 14.77 -6.25
C ASN A 136 1.79 13.36 -6.63
N LEU A 137 1.84 12.39 -5.73
CA LEU A 137 1.26 11.07 -5.95
C LEU A 137 -0.24 11.22 -6.18
N LYS A 138 -0.73 10.62 -7.26
CA LYS A 138 -2.13 10.70 -7.68
C LYS A 138 -2.84 9.37 -7.51
N ASP A 139 -2.18 8.29 -7.92
CA ASP A 139 -2.83 7.00 -8.07
C ASP A 139 -1.78 5.88 -7.99
N ILE A 140 -2.21 4.65 -7.68
CA ILE A 140 -1.37 3.47 -7.80
C ILE A 140 -2.06 2.35 -8.58
N SER A 141 -1.27 1.44 -9.13
CA SER A 141 -1.77 0.20 -9.71
C SER A 141 -0.98 -0.97 -9.15
N ILE A 142 -1.68 -1.99 -8.68
CA ILE A 142 -1.11 -3.17 -8.03
C ILE A 142 -1.05 -4.29 -9.05
N LYS A 143 0.16 -4.78 -9.34
CA LYS A 143 0.39 -5.95 -10.17
C LYS A 143 0.95 -7.07 -9.31
N LYS A 144 0.09 -8.03 -9.00
CA LYS A 144 0.44 -9.24 -8.25
C LYS A 144 1.48 -10.02 -9.07
N GLY A 145 2.70 -10.15 -8.54
CA GLY A 145 3.74 -10.95 -9.17
C GLY A 145 3.34 -12.42 -9.20
N LYS A 146 3.44 -13.07 -10.36
CA LYS A 146 3.55 -14.54 -10.42
C LYS A 146 5.04 -14.85 -10.46
N ALA A 147 5.61 -15.31 -9.35
CA ALA A 147 7.01 -15.70 -9.33
C ALA A 147 7.29 -16.75 -10.44
N PRO A 148 8.24 -16.53 -11.37
CA PRO A 148 8.74 -17.60 -12.20
C PRO A 148 9.41 -18.64 -11.28
N LEU A 149 9.20 -19.92 -11.59
CA LEU A 149 9.68 -21.06 -10.80
C LEU A 149 11.06 -20.80 -10.18
N ARG A 150 11.14 -20.85 -8.83
CA ARG A 150 12.34 -20.94 -7.95
C ARG A 150 12.72 -19.74 -7.09
N VAL A 151 11.93 -18.68 -7.00
CA VAL A 151 12.10 -17.69 -5.91
C VAL A 151 10.80 -17.61 -5.12
N SER A 152 10.82 -18.02 -3.85
CA SER A 152 9.77 -17.66 -2.91
C SER A 152 9.76 -16.14 -2.78
N SER A 153 8.97 -15.44 -3.58
CA SER A 153 8.92 -13.98 -3.56
C SER A 153 7.47 -13.55 -3.59
N ASP A 154 6.97 -13.30 -2.38
CA ASP A 154 5.75 -12.57 -2.06
C ASP A 154 5.92 -11.08 -2.41
N GLU A 155 6.28 -10.80 -3.67
CA GLU A 155 6.63 -9.48 -4.15
C GLU A 155 5.56 -8.95 -5.10
N TYR A 156 5.06 -7.75 -4.82
CA TYR A 156 4.04 -7.07 -5.61
C TYR A 156 4.72 -5.92 -6.35
N SER A 157 4.47 -5.81 -7.65
CA SER A 157 4.91 -4.63 -8.41
C SER A 157 3.82 -3.57 -8.31
N ILE A 158 4.19 -2.39 -7.82
CA ILE A 158 3.31 -1.23 -7.67
C ILE A 158 3.74 -0.16 -8.67
N THR A 159 2.83 0.22 -9.55
CA THR A 159 3.01 1.39 -10.41
C THR A 159 2.45 2.62 -9.71
N LEU A 160 3.29 3.64 -9.51
CA LEU A 160 2.92 4.94 -8.97
C LEU A 160 2.67 5.91 -10.12
N TRP A 161 1.54 6.63 -10.08
CA TRP A 161 1.20 7.66 -11.04
C TRP A 161 1.22 9.03 -10.36
N TYR A 162 1.94 9.98 -10.94
CA TYR A 162 2.08 11.33 -10.41
C TYR A 162 1.24 12.35 -11.20
N LYS A 163 0.91 13.46 -10.55
CA LYS A 163 0.15 14.58 -11.14
C LYS A 163 0.85 15.22 -12.34
N ASP A 164 2.18 15.16 -12.40
CA ASP A 164 3.00 15.65 -13.52
C ASP A 164 3.04 14.68 -14.72
N GLY A 165 2.23 13.62 -14.70
CA GLY A 165 2.15 12.61 -15.76
C GLY A 165 3.27 11.58 -15.72
N LYS A 166 4.25 11.73 -14.83
CA LYS A 166 5.31 10.74 -14.65
C LYS A 166 4.79 9.52 -13.93
N ARG A 167 5.49 8.40 -14.13
CA ARG A 167 5.22 7.17 -13.39
C ARG A 167 6.50 6.50 -12.93
N ALA A 168 6.40 5.75 -11.84
CA ALA A 168 7.45 4.91 -11.31
C ALA A 168 6.91 3.51 -11.04
N GLU A 169 7.77 2.49 -11.11
CA GLU A 169 7.42 1.12 -10.75
C GLU A 169 8.32 0.70 -9.58
N ILE A 170 7.70 0.26 -8.50
CA ILE A 170 8.41 -0.18 -7.30
C ILE A 170 8.02 -1.61 -6.94
N PRO A 171 8.97 -2.46 -6.56
CA PRO A 171 8.68 -3.71 -5.90
C PRO A 171 8.35 -3.47 -4.42
N LEU A 172 7.35 -4.18 -3.90
CA LEU A 172 7.08 -4.30 -2.47
C LEU A 172 7.07 -5.77 -2.05
N SER A 173 7.85 -6.10 -1.03
CA SER A 173 7.90 -7.41 -0.39
C SER A 173 7.19 -7.36 0.96
N PHE A 174 6.54 -8.47 1.32
CA PHE A 174 5.76 -8.56 2.55
C PHE A 174 6.20 -9.75 3.40
N SER A 175 6.20 -9.57 4.71
CA SER A 175 6.22 -10.66 5.69
C SER A 175 4.90 -10.71 6.42
N SER A 176 4.52 -11.90 6.88
CA SER A 176 3.35 -12.10 7.75
C SER A 176 3.80 -12.47 9.16
N TYR A 177 3.15 -11.89 10.16
CA TYR A 177 3.20 -12.37 11.53
C TYR A 177 1.95 -13.19 11.82
N SER A 178 2.13 -14.42 12.30
CA SER A 178 1.07 -15.24 12.85
C SER A 178 1.19 -15.27 14.38
N SER A 179 0.07 -15.09 15.08
CA SER A 179 0.04 -15.28 16.53
C SER A 179 0.24 -16.77 16.83
N THR A 180 1.30 -17.10 17.56
CA THR A 180 1.54 -18.47 18.02
C THR A 180 0.54 -18.93 19.09
N HIS A 181 -0.19 -18.00 19.69
CA HIS A 181 -1.11 -18.27 20.81
C HIS A 181 -2.58 -18.38 20.38
N HIS A 182 -2.94 -17.81 19.22
CA HIS A 182 -4.28 -17.93 18.63
C HIS A 182 -4.15 -18.23 17.13
N PRO A 183 -4.02 -19.50 16.72
CA PRO A 183 -3.81 -19.88 15.32
C PRO A 183 -4.98 -19.46 14.40
N ASP A 184 -6.15 -19.16 14.97
CA ASP A 184 -7.33 -18.70 14.23
C ASP A 184 -7.36 -17.16 14.02
N SER A 185 -6.43 -16.40 14.63
CA SER A 185 -6.46 -14.92 14.66
C SER A 185 -5.97 -14.22 13.37
N GLY A 186 -5.91 -14.93 12.25
CA GLY A 186 -5.44 -14.38 10.98
C GLY A 186 -3.93 -14.09 10.97
N SER A 187 -3.39 -13.80 9.79
CA SER A 187 -2.00 -13.36 9.64
C SER A 187 -1.99 -11.87 9.30
N VAL A 188 -1.20 -11.08 10.02
CA VAL A 188 -1.02 -9.65 9.73
C VAL A 188 0.20 -9.48 8.84
N TYR A 189 0.03 -8.80 7.71
CA TYR A 189 1.13 -8.52 6.79
C TYR A 189 1.77 -7.15 7.10
N VAL A 190 3.09 -7.06 6.88
CA VAL A 190 3.86 -5.82 6.97
C VAL A 190 4.83 -5.71 5.79
N ILE A 191 5.23 -4.49 5.45
CA ILE A 191 6.17 -4.23 4.36
C ILE A 191 7.61 -4.48 4.83
N GLU A 192 8.35 -5.31 4.09
CA GLU A 192 9.78 -5.57 4.32
C GLU A 192 10.70 -4.72 3.44
N THR A 193 10.19 -4.15 2.35
CA THR A 193 10.96 -3.24 1.50
C THR A 193 11.26 -1.95 2.26
N SER A 194 12.52 -1.54 2.30
CA SER A 194 12.91 -0.32 3.02
C SER A 194 12.33 0.94 2.36
N PRO A 195 11.84 1.93 3.13
CA PRO A 195 11.45 3.24 2.58
C PRO A 195 12.53 3.89 1.69
N LEU A 196 13.81 3.72 2.07
CA LEU A 196 14.93 4.25 1.29
C LEU A 196 15.09 3.54 -0.05
N GLU A 197 14.81 2.25 -0.10
CA GLU A 197 14.83 1.45 -1.32
C GLU A 197 13.63 1.79 -2.22
N ILE A 198 12.45 1.99 -1.64
CA ILE A 198 11.28 2.49 -2.37
C ILE A 198 11.64 3.82 -3.07
N ILE A 199 12.22 4.77 -2.34
CA ILE A 199 12.64 6.07 -2.90
C ILE A 199 13.65 5.87 -4.03
N LYS A 200 14.67 5.03 -3.83
CA LYS A 200 15.66 4.72 -4.85
C LYS A 200 15.03 4.13 -6.11
N ASN A 201 14.06 3.23 -5.96
CA ASN A 201 13.35 2.63 -7.09
C ASN A 201 12.47 3.65 -7.81
N ILE A 202 11.85 4.59 -7.09
CA ILE A 202 11.12 5.71 -7.71
C ILE A 202 12.06 6.55 -8.55
N GLU A 203 13.18 6.99 -7.99
CA GLU A 203 14.17 7.83 -8.68
C GLU A 203 14.77 7.13 -9.90
N GLY A 204 15.03 5.82 -9.82
CA GLY A 204 15.61 5.02 -10.90
C GLY A 204 14.62 4.59 -11.99
N SER A 205 13.32 4.52 -11.70
CA SER A 205 12.29 4.05 -12.64
C SER A 205 11.41 5.16 -13.20
N LEU A 206 11.62 6.41 -12.77
CA LEU A 206 10.81 7.56 -13.16
C LEU A 206 10.86 7.77 -14.69
N LYS A 207 9.70 7.63 -15.33
CA LYS A 207 9.51 7.82 -16.78
C LYS A 207 8.46 8.88 -17.05
#